data_AF-A0A8W8NUJ2-F1
#
_entry.id   AF-A0A8W8NUJ2-F1
#
_cell.length_a   1.000
_cell.length_b   1.000
_cell.length_c   1.000
_cell.angle_alpha   90.00
_cell.angle_beta   90.00
_cell.angle_gamma   90.00
#
_symmetry.space_group_name_H-M   'P 1'
#
loop_
_entity.id
_entity.type
_entity.pdbx_description
1 polymer ?
#
loop_
_entity_poly.entity_id
_entity_poly.type
_entity_poly.pdbx_seq_one_letter_code
_entity_poly.pdbx_strand_id
1 'polypeptide(L)'
;MMLLRVVLVVCILMFNEGDGKNLAFKKPTWQTWEKASSRFAVDGRRDEDPAGGNQCAESIGSKENTWLVDLEDIQSISRIVIYHRTGGVSFGCPIGVYGANCDIPCPRNCTYCNYITGKCLGDCSLGYSGHSCENYVRKNLALHRPTTELYPFSSKNPSGKLVDGMKSNLAYAGGQCTATLENKEIAMWRVDLERISQVERIVVYARTDNKKWGPDNGFTAVYLGFYLYISNTTNLEDGILCHHDTTFTKQTIPKLLKVKCPYSGQFVIYYNERLPGVKYPPGYSTKAQADFCEVQVFGCPSPVAYVPQCTKPCPSNCDKCHFRTGLCSKCKPGFDGVDCDIVCHALARTTILPSSTFNASIYDAMTSRNGLSFSEADEDGLVYINLFLSGMSSNLANISFEINKTHNVTVFLFNTEDHEIKLIQYAQGTLNQQ
;
A
#
# COMPACT_ATOMS: atom_id res chain seq x y z
N MET A 1 16.91 38.69 -45.08
CA MET A 1 17.25 38.22 -43.71
C MET A 1 16.06 38.53 -42.81
N MET A 2 15.18 37.54 -42.60
CA MET A 2 13.89 37.72 -41.93
C MET A 2 14.14 37.70 -40.41
N LEU A 3 14.17 38.87 -39.77
CA LEU A 3 14.22 38.99 -38.31
C LEU A 3 12.85 38.61 -37.75
N LEU A 4 12.70 37.36 -37.33
CA LEU A 4 11.59 36.91 -36.52
C LEU A 4 11.70 37.59 -35.14
N ARG A 5 10.91 38.64 -34.91
CA ARG A 5 10.81 39.31 -33.60
C ARG A 5 9.89 38.47 -32.72
N VAL A 6 10.45 37.67 -31.82
CA VAL A 6 9.68 36.92 -30.82
C VAL A 6 9.28 37.88 -29.70
N VAL A 7 8.00 38.28 -29.66
CA VAL A 7 7.40 38.96 -28.50
C VAL A 7 6.97 37.84 -27.54
N LEU A 8 7.63 37.72 -26.39
CA LEU A 8 7.23 36.76 -25.37
C LEU A 8 6.06 37.35 -24.57
N VAL A 9 4.85 36.88 -24.84
CA VAL A 9 3.62 37.25 -24.13
C VAL A 9 3.18 36.05 -23.29
N VAL A 10 3.05 36.24 -21.98
CA VAL A 10 2.97 35.13 -21.01
C VAL A 10 1.94 35.46 -19.94
N CYS A 11 0.91 34.62 -19.79
CA CYS A 11 0.07 34.57 -18.58
C CYS A 11 0.47 33.35 -17.76
N ILE A 12 0.67 33.46 -16.44
CA ILE A 12 1.23 32.37 -15.61
C ILE A 12 0.26 32.03 -14.46
N LEU A 13 -0.11 30.76 -14.32
CA LEU A 13 -0.78 30.21 -13.14
C LEU A 13 0.17 29.27 -12.41
N MET A 14 0.27 29.38 -11.08
CA MET A 14 1.06 28.45 -10.26
C MET A 14 0.14 27.77 -9.25
N PHE A 15 0.21 26.45 -9.14
CA PHE A 15 -0.70 25.66 -8.29
C PHE A 15 0.06 24.92 -7.18
N ASN A 16 -0.64 24.55 -6.10
CA ASN A 16 -0.16 23.67 -5.03
C ASN A 16 -0.73 22.23 -5.19
N GLU A 17 -0.05 21.19 -4.68
CA GLU A 17 -0.58 19.82 -4.60
C GLU A 17 -1.61 19.76 -3.46
N GLY A 18 -2.90 19.57 -3.78
CA GLY A 18 -3.97 19.41 -2.80
C GLY A 18 -5.32 19.97 -3.24
N ASP A 19 -5.38 21.25 -3.60
CA ASP A 19 -6.67 21.97 -3.75
C ASP A 19 -6.90 22.62 -5.13
N GLY A 20 -5.95 22.55 -6.08
CA GLY A 20 -6.09 23.21 -7.37
C GLY A 20 -6.14 24.75 -7.31
N LYS A 21 -5.73 25.35 -6.18
CA LYS A 21 -5.70 26.81 -5.96
C LYS A 21 -4.56 27.47 -6.73
N ASN A 22 -4.86 28.54 -7.48
CA ASN A 22 -3.86 29.38 -8.15
C ASN A 22 -3.20 30.33 -7.13
N LEU A 23 -1.96 30.04 -6.75
CA LEU A 23 -1.17 30.80 -5.78
C LEU A 23 -0.76 32.18 -6.30
N ALA A 24 -0.67 32.36 -7.62
CA ALA A 24 -0.28 33.61 -8.25
C ALA A 24 -1.45 34.61 -8.35
N PHE A 25 -2.71 34.18 -8.15
CA PHE A 25 -3.88 35.02 -8.41
C PHE A 25 -3.84 36.35 -7.63
N LYS A 26 -3.84 37.46 -8.39
CA LYS A 26 -3.78 38.84 -7.89
C LYS A 26 -2.58 39.15 -6.99
N LYS A 27 -1.49 38.38 -7.10
CA LYS A 27 -0.23 38.65 -6.40
C LYS A 27 0.54 39.82 -7.03
N PRO A 28 1.45 40.47 -6.29
CA PRO A 28 2.31 41.51 -6.85
C PRO A 28 3.16 40.97 -8.00
N THR A 29 3.27 41.73 -9.09
CA THR A 29 4.04 41.36 -10.28
C THR A 29 4.97 42.48 -10.70
N TRP A 30 6.02 42.13 -11.42
CA TRP A 30 6.91 43.08 -12.06
C TRP A 30 7.43 42.52 -13.39
N GLN A 31 7.72 43.40 -14.35
CA GLN A 31 8.38 43.00 -15.59
C GLN A 31 9.29 44.09 -16.16
N THR A 32 10.26 43.69 -16.98
CA THR A 32 11.09 44.62 -17.76
C THR A 32 10.34 45.19 -18.95
N TRP A 33 10.61 46.46 -19.29
CA TRP A 33 10.13 47.11 -20.52
C TRP A 33 8.60 47.08 -20.67
N GLU A 34 7.86 47.37 -19.59
CA GLU A 34 6.41 47.20 -19.51
C GLU A 34 5.64 48.07 -20.52
N LYS A 35 4.93 47.40 -21.46
CA LYS A 35 3.99 47.99 -22.42
C LYS A 35 2.54 47.82 -21.99
N ALA A 36 2.19 46.63 -21.48
CA ALA A 36 0.93 46.34 -20.83
C ALA A 36 1.20 45.67 -19.48
N SER A 37 0.37 45.97 -18.49
CA SER A 37 0.72 45.71 -17.10
C SER A 37 1.00 44.24 -16.81
N SER A 38 2.10 43.97 -16.11
CA SER A 38 2.53 42.65 -15.64
C SER A 38 1.44 41.91 -14.85
N ARG A 39 0.54 42.65 -14.20
CA ARG A 39 -0.55 42.10 -13.37
C ARG A 39 -1.57 41.30 -14.17
N PHE A 40 -1.69 41.57 -15.47
CA PHE A 40 -2.64 40.86 -16.33
C PHE A 40 -2.27 39.38 -16.47
N ALA A 41 -1.00 39.01 -16.24
CA ALA A 41 -0.59 37.61 -16.23
C ALA A 41 -1.17 36.79 -15.07
N VAL A 42 -1.71 37.44 -14.03
CA VAL A 42 -2.18 36.80 -12.78
C VAL A 42 -3.58 37.22 -12.35
N ASP A 43 -4.35 37.87 -13.21
CA ASP A 43 -5.68 38.39 -12.89
C ASP A 43 -6.81 37.34 -12.98
N GLY A 44 -6.46 36.11 -13.39
CA GLY A 44 -7.34 34.95 -13.52
C GLY A 44 -8.16 34.89 -14.80
N ARG A 45 -8.03 35.88 -15.70
CA ARG A 45 -8.68 35.89 -17.01
C ARG A 45 -7.82 35.12 -18.01
N ARG A 46 -8.48 34.32 -18.86
CA ARG A 46 -7.81 33.42 -19.82
C ARG A 46 -8.32 33.57 -21.25
N ASP A 47 -9.43 34.27 -21.42
CA ASP A 47 -10.05 34.47 -22.73
C ASP A 47 -9.32 35.59 -23.46
N GLU A 48 -9.11 35.41 -24.75
CA GLU A 48 -8.63 36.49 -25.61
C GLU A 48 -9.83 37.30 -26.11
N ASP A 49 -9.88 38.57 -25.75
CA ASP A 49 -10.68 39.54 -26.49
C ASP A 49 -10.01 39.82 -27.86
N PRO A 50 -10.62 39.42 -29.00
CA PRO A 50 -10.07 39.66 -30.33
C PRO A 50 -9.89 41.14 -30.66
N ALA A 51 -10.54 42.05 -29.92
CA ALA A 51 -10.51 43.49 -30.14
C ALA A 51 -9.27 44.20 -29.53
N GLY A 52 -8.28 43.46 -29.02
CA GLY A 52 -7.05 44.06 -28.49
C GLY A 52 -7.18 44.59 -27.07
N GLY A 53 -8.01 43.95 -26.25
CA GLY A 53 -8.15 44.27 -24.83
C GLY A 53 -6.90 43.93 -24.01
N ASN A 54 -6.55 44.80 -23.06
CA ASN A 54 -5.46 44.69 -22.09
C ASN A 54 -5.61 43.48 -21.15
N GLN A 55 -5.47 42.26 -21.66
CA GLN A 55 -5.66 41.00 -20.90
C GLN A 55 -4.39 40.16 -20.81
N CYS A 56 -3.29 40.61 -21.41
CA CYS A 56 -1.98 39.97 -21.29
C CYS A 56 -0.94 40.96 -20.77
N ALA A 57 0.04 40.43 -20.04
CA ALA A 57 1.26 41.15 -19.75
C ALA A 57 2.09 41.30 -21.04
N GLU A 58 2.49 42.52 -21.39
CA GLU A 58 3.22 42.80 -22.64
C GLU A 58 4.44 43.67 -22.39
N SER A 59 5.59 43.30 -22.95
CA SER A 59 6.83 44.09 -22.92
C SER A 59 7.15 44.71 -24.30
N ILE A 60 7.91 45.80 -24.31
CA ILE A 60 8.49 46.39 -25.53
C ILE A 60 9.61 45.45 -26.01
N GLY A 61 9.66 45.17 -27.31
CA GLY A 61 10.63 44.23 -27.88
C GLY A 61 12.08 44.59 -27.55
N SER A 62 12.73 43.72 -26.77
CA SER A 62 14.12 43.81 -26.30
C SER A 62 14.80 42.45 -26.47
N LYS A 63 16.14 42.41 -26.37
CA LYS A 63 16.92 41.16 -26.45
C LYS A 63 16.67 40.23 -25.25
N GLU A 64 16.30 40.80 -24.10
CA GLU A 64 15.94 40.06 -22.89
C GLU A 64 14.74 40.74 -22.23
N ASN A 65 13.77 39.92 -21.84
CA ASN A 65 12.58 40.35 -21.12
C ASN A 65 12.34 39.40 -19.94
N THR A 66 12.12 39.96 -18.76
CA THR A 66 11.87 39.23 -17.51
C THR A 66 10.52 39.63 -16.94
N TRP A 67 9.76 38.64 -16.48
CA TRP A 67 8.54 38.83 -15.69
C TRP A 67 8.66 38.02 -14.40
N LEU A 68 8.19 38.58 -13.28
CA LEU A 68 8.18 37.93 -11.98
C LEU A 68 6.85 38.17 -11.25
N VAL A 69 6.50 37.24 -10.38
CA VAL A 69 5.41 37.35 -9.40
C VAL A 69 5.96 37.06 -8.02
N ASP A 70 5.66 37.96 -7.08
CA ASP A 70 5.98 37.76 -5.67
C ASP A 70 4.85 36.96 -5.02
N LEU A 71 5.16 35.75 -4.54
CA LEU A 71 4.17 34.92 -3.86
C LEU A 71 3.91 35.36 -2.40
N GLU A 72 4.69 36.33 -1.91
CA GLU A 72 4.67 36.93 -0.57
C GLU A 72 5.07 35.97 0.57
N ASP A 73 5.26 34.68 0.28
CA ASP A 73 5.73 33.66 1.21
C ASP A 73 6.34 32.48 0.44
N ILE A 74 7.10 31.62 1.13
CA ILE A 74 7.69 30.39 0.56
C ILE A 74 6.56 29.36 0.35
N GLN A 75 6.23 29.11 -0.91
CA GLN A 75 5.19 28.16 -1.30
C GLN A 75 5.78 26.91 -1.95
N SER A 76 5.19 25.74 -1.67
CA SER A 76 5.41 24.54 -2.47
C SER A 76 4.62 24.64 -3.78
N ILE A 77 5.32 24.70 -4.90
CA ILE A 77 4.71 24.83 -6.24
C ILE A 77 4.68 23.45 -6.90
N SER A 78 3.48 22.96 -7.24
CA SER A 78 3.29 21.67 -7.89
C SER A 78 3.33 21.75 -9.41
N ARG A 79 2.74 22.81 -10.00
CA ARG A 79 2.74 23.03 -11.45
C ARG A 79 2.65 24.51 -11.80
N ILE A 80 3.23 24.86 -12.95
CA ILE A 80 3.16 26.19 -13.56
C ILE A 80 2.49 26.03 -14.92
N VAL A 81 1.43 26.79 -15.18
CA VAL A 81 0.69 26.80 -16.45
C VAL A 81 0.87 28.15 -17.10
N ILE A 82 1.32 28.16 -18.34
CA ILE A 82 1.54 29.39 -19.10
C ILE A 82 0.54 29.45 -20.27
N TYR A 83 -0.19 30.56 -20.40
CA TYR A 83 -0.99 30.86 -21.60
C TYR A 83 -0.26 31.90 -22.45
N HIS A 84 -0.09 31.57 -23.72
CA HIS A 84 0.50 32.46 -24.71
C HIS A 84 -0.60 33.27 -25.40
N ARG A 85 -0.29 34.50 -25.81
CA ARG A 85 -1.17 35.26 -26.72
C ARG A 85 -1.14 34.60 -28.10
N THR A 86 -2.32 34.28 -28.59
CA THR A 86 -2.57 33.54 -29.83
C THR A 86 -3.20 34.41 -30.93
N GLY A 87 -3.74 35.58 -30.57
CA GLY A 87 -4.33 36.52 -31.52
C GLY A 87 -5.63 36.00 -32.14
N GLY A 88 -6.38 35.17 -31.41
CA GLY A 88 -7.61 34.51 -31.89
C GLY A 88 -7.37 33.25 -32.74
N VAL A 89 -6.13 32.75 -32.82
CA VAL A 89 -5.78 31.55 -33.60
C VAL A 89 -5.40 30.42 -32.64
N SER A 90 -6.12 29.29 -32.62
CA SER A 90 -5.74 28.18 -31.75
C SER A 90 -4.34 27.66 -32.11
N PHE A 91 -3.36 27.88 -31.23
CA PHE A 91 -2.00 27.38 -31.42
C PHE A 91 -1.80 26.12 -30.58
N GLY A 92 -1.54 25.01 -31.26
CA GLY A 92 -1.28 23.73 -30.63
C GLY A 92 -2.50 22.83 -30.48
N CYS A 93 -2.38 21.82 -29.62
CA CYS A 93 -3.38 20.78 -29.43
C CYS A 93 -3.96 20.82 -28.01
N PRO A 94 -5.21 20.33 -27.82
CA PRO A 94 -5.75 20.09 -26.49
C PRO A 94 -4.79 19.24 -25.63
N ILE A 95 -4.85 19.42 -24.31
CA ILE A 95 -4.01 18.67 -23.37
C ILE A 95 -4.23 17.16 -23.60
N GLY A 96 -3.13 16.41 -23.67
CA GLY A 96 -3.14 14.96 -23.87
C GLY A 96 -3.07 14.50 -25.33
N VAL A 97 -3.06 15.40 -26.31
CA VAL A 97 -2.92 15.06 -27.74
C VAL A 97 -1.90 15.95 -28.47
N TYR A 98 -1.37 15.45 -29.57
CA TYR A 98 -0.38 16.12 -30.43
C TYR A 98 -0.58 15.73 -31.91
N GLY A 99 0.21 16.35 -32.79
CA GLY A 99 0.20 16.14 -34.23
C GLY A 99 -0.52 17.26 -34.97
N ALA A 100 -0.37 17.30 -36.30
CA ALA A 100 -0.91 18.37 -37.15
C ALA A 100 -2.44 18.56 -37.00
N ASN A 101 -3.16 17.48 -36.68
CA ASN A 101 -4.60 17.47 -36.48
C ASN A 101 -5.03 17.27 -35.01
N CYS A 102 -4.08 17.14 -34.08
CA CYS A 102 -4.36 16.89 -32.66
C CYS A 102 -5.11 15.58 -32.34
N ASP A 103 -4.89 14.55 -33.14
CA ASP A 103 -5.53 13.24 -32.99
C ASP A 103 -4.62 12.17 -32.36
N ILE A 104 -3.34 12.48 -32.15
CA ILE A 104 -2.37 11.51 -31.64
C ILE A 104 -2.26 11.68 -30.12
N PRO A 105 -2.58 10.66 -29.31
CA PRO A 105 -2.46 10.77 -27.86
C PRO A 105 -1.00 10.90 -27.43
N CYS A 106 -0.76 11.71 -26.39
CA CYS A 106 0.56 11.82 -25.77
C CYS A 106 1.11 10.44 -25.33
N PRO A 107 2.45 10.29 -25.23
CA PRO A 107 3.07 9.06 -24.76
C PRO A 107 2.49 8.57 -23.42
N ARG A 108 2.51 7.24 -23.18
CA ARG A 108 2.01 6.66 -21.93
C ARG A 108 2.61 7.34 -20.71
N ASN A 109 1.78 7.56 -19.69
CA ASN A 109 2.12 8.24 -18.44
C ASN A 109 2.51 9.71 -18.58
N CYS A 110 2.35 10.34 -19.75
CA CYS A 110 2.61 11.75 -19.97
C CYS A 110 1.29 12.48 -20.25
N THR A 111 0.89 13.36 -19.33
CA THR A 111 -0.35 14.15 -19.49
C THR A 111 -0.12 15.36 -20.40
N TYR A 112 1.12 15.85 -20.46
CA TYR A 112 1.48 17.04 -21.22
C TYR A 112 2.69 16.80 -22.13
N CYS A 113 2.45 16.72 -23.44
CA CYS A 113 3.47 16.54 -24.45
C CYS A 113 3.50 17.69 -25.46
N ASN A 114 4.63 17.85 -26.13
CA ASN A 114 4.81 18.85 -27.19
C ASN A 114 3.84 18.56 -28.34
N TYR A 115 3.01 19.55 -28.69
CA TYR A 115 1.94 19.37 -29.67
C TYR A 115 2.43 19.06 -31.10
N ILE A 116 3.71 19.31 -31.44
CA ILE A 116 4.28 18.97 -32.75
C ILE A 116 4.95 17.59 -32.71
N THR A 117 5.85 17.39 -31.74
CA THR A 117 6.76 16.23 -31.71
C THR A 117 6.24 15.06 -30.87
N GLY A 118 5.23 15.27 -30.03
CA GLY A 118 4.75 14.29 -29.06
C GLY A 118 5.72 14.03 -27.91
N LYS A 119 6.87 14.70 -27.86
CA LYS A 119 7.85 14.55 -26.78
C LYS A 119 7.23 15.00 -25.46
N CYS A 120 7.32 14.17 -24.42
CA CYS A 120 6.82 14.55 -23.11
C CYS A 120 7.56 15.79 -22.59
N LEU A 121 6.80 16.71 -21.99
CA LEU A 121 7.33 17.96 -21.42
C LEU A 121 7.22 17.98 -19.89
N GLY A 122 6.84 16.85 -19.28
CA GLY A 122 6.61 16.70 -17.83
C GLY A 122 5.16 16.30 -17.52
N ASP A 123 4.71 16.62 -16.30
CA ASP A 123 3.36 16.28 -15.78
C ASP A 123 3.05 14.78 -15.90
N CYS A 124 3.99 13.99 -15.37
CA CYS A 124 3.90 12.54 -15.37
C CYS A 124 2.72 12.06 -14.54
N SER A 125 2.06 11.01 -15.01
CA SER A 125 1.07 10.29 -14.22
C SER A 125 1.65 9.85 -12.88
N LEU A 126 0.80 9.77 -11.86
CA LEU A 126 1.19 9.54 -10.47
C LEU A 126 2.19 8.36 -10.33
N GLY A 127 3.37 8.65 -9.78
CA GLY A 127 4.44 7.66 -9.57
C GLY A 127 5.48 7.58 -10.69
N TYR A 128 5.32 8.32 -11.79
CA TYR A 128 6.32 8.42 -12.86
C TYR A 128 7.12 9.72 -12.78
N SER A 129 8.36 9.66 -13.27
CA SER A 129 9.34 10.74 -13.24
C SER A 129 10.35 10.57 -14.38
N GLY A 130 11.27 11.52 -14.52
CA GLY A 130 12.19 11.60 -15.65
C GLY A 130 11.61 12.40 -16.81
N HIS A 131 12.48 12.79 -17.74
CA HIS A 131 12.13 13.72 -18.83
C HIS A 131 11.02 13.17 -19.75
N SER A 132 10.95 11.84 -19.91
CA SER A 132 9.90 11.17 -20.70
C SER A 132 8.88 10.39 -19.86
N CYS A 133 8.83 10.62 -18.54
CA CYS A 133 7.96 9.87 -17.62
C CYS A 133 8.18 8.35 -17.66
N GLU A 134 9.43 7.94 -17.91
CA GLU A 134 9.83 6.54 -18.03
C GLU A 134 10.20 5.89 -16.68
N ASN A 135 10.60 6.70 -15.69
CA ASN A 135 11.11 6.22 -14.42
C ASN A 135 9.99 6.18 -13.38
N TYR A 136 9.55 4.98 -12.99
CA TYR A 136 8.60 4.84 -11.90
C TYR A 136 9.32 4.97 -10.55
N VAL A 137 9.00 6.05 -9.82
CA VAL A 137 9.46 6.30 -8.45
C VAL A 137 8.30 6.05 -7.51
N ARG A 138 8.50 5.15 -6.55
CA ARG A 138 7.51 4.87 -5.50
C ARG A 138 7.21 6.16 -4.74
N LYS A 139 6.02 6.73 -4.92
CA LYS A 139 5.56 7.94 -4.20
C LYS A 139 5.10 7.55 -2.79
N ASN A 140 5.22 8.50 -1.85
CA ASN A 140 4.48 8.43 -0.59
C ASN A 140 2.98 8.62 -0.88
N LEU A 141 2.23 7.51 -0.90
CA LEU A 141 0.79 7.47 -1.14
C LEU A 141 -0.03 8.17 -0.04
N ALA A 142 0.53 8.26 1.17
CA ALA A 142 -0.13 8.89 2.32
C ALA A 142 -0.03 10.42 2.31
N LEU A 143 0.89 11.01 1.55
CA LEU A 143 1.13 12.46 1.56
C LEU A 143 -0.17 13.25 1.31
N HIS A 144 -0.51 14.12 2.27
CA HIS A 144 -1.71 14.96 2.31
C HIS A 144 -3.05 14.20 2.21
N ARG A 145 -3.06 12.93 2.60
CA ARG A 145 -4.28 12.13 2.62
C ARG A 145 -5.12 12.36 3.88
N PRO A 146 -6.44 12.13 3.81
CA PRO A 146 -7.30 12.19 4.99
C PRO A 146 -6.84 11.21 6.06
N THR A 147 -6.90 11.64 7.32
CA THR A 147 -6.50 10.81 8.47
C THR A 147 -7.54 10.87 9.59
N THR A 148 -7.49 9.88 10.48
CA THR A 148 -8.25 9.88 11.72
C THR A 148 -7.35 9.40 12.85
N GLU A 149 -7.40 10.07 13.98
CA GLU A 149 -6.70 9.68 15.20
C GLU A 149 -7.70 9.56 16.34
N LEU A 150 -7.53 8.52 17.15
CA LEU A 150 -8.34 8.30 18.33
C LEU A 150 -7.70 8.97 19.55
N TYR A 151 -8.50 9.74 20.29
CA TYR A 151 -8.08 10.49 21.49
C TYR A 151 -6.89 11.44 21.27
N PRO A 152 -6.96 12.38 20.31
CA PRO A 152 -5.89 13.36 20.12
C PRO A 152 -5.72 14.23 21.37
N PHE A 153 -4.47 14.47 21.77
CA PHE A 153 -4.13 15.32 22.94
C PHE A 153 -4.55 16.78 22.72
N SER A 154 -4.44 17.27 21.48
CA SER A 154 -4.79 18.65 21.13
C SER A 154 -5.21 18.77 19.67
N SER A 155 -6.17 19.65 19.39
CA SER A 155 -6.51 20.05 18.02
C SER A 155 -5.41 20.88 17.33
N LYS A 156 -4.40 21.36 18.08
CA LYS A 156 -3.27 22.14 17.53
C LYS A 156 -2.38 21.32 16.58
N ASN A 157 -2.18 20.04 16.90
CA ASN A 157 -1.39 19.11 16.10
C ASN A 157 -2.30 17.96 15.65
N PRO A 158 -3.18 18.20 14.64
CA PRO A 158 -4.13 17.20 14.19
C PRO A 158 -3.43 16.01 13.51
N SER A 159 -4.18 14.91 13.35
CA SER A 159 -3.73 13.65 12.74
C SER A 159 -3.07 13.79 11.36
N GLY A 160 -3.43 14.83 10.61
CA GLY A 160 -2.87 15.14 9.29
C GLY A 160 -1.39 15.54 9.32
N LYS A 161 -0.85 15.92 10.48
CA LYS A 161 0.58 16.19 10.66
C LYS A 161 1.46 14.99 10.34
N LEU A 162 0.96 13.78 10.55
CA LEU A 162 1.70 12.56 10.23
C LEU A 162 1.85 12.31 8.73
N VAL A 163 1.21 13.09 7.88
CA VAL A 163 1.25 12.89 6.43
C VAL A 163 1.49 14.20 5.69
N ASP A 164 2.07 15.20 6.35
CA ASP A 164 2.34 16.50 5.75
C ASP A 164 3.73 16.59 5.08
N GLY A 165 4.57 15.55 5.24
CA GLY A 165 5.90 15.48 4.64
C GLY A 165 7.00 16.13 5.48
N MET A 166 6.64 16.79 6.60
CA MET A 166 7.56 17.50 7.48
C MET A 166 8.18 16.54 8.50
N LYS A 167 9.50 16.66 8.70
CA LYS A 167 10.29 15.77 9.58
C LYS A 167 11.55 16.43 10.12
N SER A 168 11.60 17.76 10.07
CA SER A 168 12.76 18.54 10.49
C SER A 168 12.80 18.75 12.00
N ASN A 169 11.63 18.73 12.67
CA ASN A 169 11.51 18.90 14.10
C ASN A 169 10.63 17.80 14.70
N LEU A 170 11.27 16.81 15.33
CA LEU A 170 10.61 15.63 15.88
C LEU A 170 10.14 15.83 17.34
N ALA A 171 9.95 17.08 17.75
CA ALA A 171 9.34 17.46 19.01
C ALA A 171 7.90 17.91 18.83
N TYR A 172 7.03 17.57 19.79
CA TYR A 172 5.63 17.98 19.73
C TYR A 172 5.45 19.50 19.69
N ALA A 173 6.25 20.23 20.48
CA ALA A 173 6.27 21.69 20.45
C ALA A 173 6.75 22.26 19.09
N GLY A 174 7.41 21.45 18.27
CA GLY A 174 7.80 21.79 16.90
C GLY A 174 6.66 21.77 15.89
N GLY A 175 5.46 21.29 16.26
CA GLY A 175 4.26 21.36 15.43
C GLY A 175 4.22 20.39 14.23
N GLN A 176 5.09 19.40 14.22
CA GLN A 176 5.19 18.36 13.17
C GLN A 176 4.88 16.95 13.70
N CYS A 177 4.48 16.82 14.96
CA CYS A 177 4.19 15.53 15.58
C CYS A 177 2.83 15.55 16.25
N THR A 178 2.12 14.43 16.16
CA THR A 178 0.88 14.23 16.92
C THR A 178 1.19 13.73 18.33
N ALA A 179 0.19 13.83 19.18
CA ALA A 179 0.21 13.22 20.50
C ALA A 179 -1.20 12.76 20.86
N THR A 180 -1.28 11.65 21.57
CA THR A 180 -2.53 11.09 22.07
C THR A 180 -2.69 11.36 23.57
N LEU A 181 -3.93 11.44 24.04
CA LEU A 181 -4.24 11.64 25.45
C LEU A 181 -3.65 10.52 26.31
N GLU A 182 -3.11 10.89 27.46
CA GLU A 182 -2.65 9.92 28.44
C GLU A 182 -3.85 9.18 29.09
N ASN A 183 -3.60 7.96 29.58
CA ASN A 183 -4.58 7.09 30.26
C ASN A 183 -5.68 6.51 29.35
N LYS A 184 -5.34 6.24 28.09
CA LYS A 184 -6.18 5.46 27.18
C LYS A 184 -5.60 4.07 26.99
N GLU A 185 -6.49 3.08 27.00
CA GLU A 185 -6.15 1.67 26.82
C GLU A 185 -5.81 1.35 25.37
N ILE A 186 -6.31 2.16 24.42
CA ILE A 186 -6.05 2.00 22.99
C ILE A 186 -5.60 3.31 22.39
N ALA A 187 -4.67 3.22 21.45
CA ALA A 187 -4.28 4.30 20.58
C ALA A 187 -4.37 3.82 19.13
N MET A 188 -5.08 4.59 18.30
CA MET A 188 -5.30 4.25 16.91
C MET A 188 -5.12 5.48 16.05
N TRP A 189 -4.40 5.30 14.95
CA TRP A 189 -4.31 6.29 13.88
C TRP A 189 -4.50 5.59 12.54
N ARG A 190 -5.18 6.23 11.60
CA ARG A 190 -5.34 5.70 10.25
C ARG A 190 -5.20 6.79 9.20
N VAL A 191 -4.76 6.38 8.02
CA VAL A 191 -4.80 7.18 6.79
C VAL A 191 -5.66 6.49 5.74
N ASP A 192 -6.51 7.27 5.08
CA ASP A 192 -7.30 6.87 3.93
C ASP A 192 -6.54 7.21 2.64
N LEU A 193 -6.06 6.21 1.91
CA LEU A 193 -5.38 6.39 0.63
C LEU A 193 -6.33 6.79 -0.51
N GLU A 194 -7.64 6.92 -0.22
CA GLU A 194 -8.78 7.27 -1.09
C GLU A 194 -9.10 6.26 -2.18
N ARG A 195 -8.22 5.28 -2.37
CA ARG A 195 -8.37 4.17 -3.31
C ARG A 195 -7.54 2.98 -2.83
N ILE A 196 -8.03 1.79 -3.15
CA ILE A 196 -7.29 0.54 -2.94
C ILE A 196 -5.94 0.66 -3.64
N SER A 197 -4.85 0.69 -2.91
CA SER A 197 -3.50 0.83 -3.47
C SER A 197 -2.65 -0.35 -3.04
N GLN A 198 -1.70 -0.76 -3.89
CA GLN A 198 -0.74 -1.79 -3.50
C GLN A 198 0.31 -1.15 -2.62
N VAL A 199 0.24 -1.40 -1.32
CA VAL A 199 1.29 -1.02 -0.38
C VAL A 199 2.46 -1.97 -0.56
N GLU A 200 3.67 -1.44 -0.43
CA GLU A 200 4.89 -2.24 -0.41
C GLU A 200 5.59 -2.09 0.94
N ARG A 201 5.68 -0.85 1.43
CA ARG A 201 6.44 -0.53 2.63
C ARG A 201 5.87 0.71 3.31
N ILE A 202 5.81 0.65 4.63
CA ILE A 202 5.45 1.77 5.50
C ILE A 202 6.72 2.28 6.18
N VAL A 203 6.86 3.59 6.30
CA VAL A 203 7.86 4.25 7.13
C VAL A 203 7.15 4.97 8.24
N VAL A 204 7.61 4.78 9.47
CA VAL A 204 7.10 5.52 10.62
C VAL A 204 8.26 6.26 11.28
N TYR A 205 8.08 7.57 11.46
CA TYR A 205 8.99 8.43 12.20
C TYR A 205 8.41 8.62 13.61
N ALA A 206 9.10 8.08 14.59
CA ALA A 206 8.77 8.25 16.00
C ALA A 206 8.92 9.71 16.43
N ARG A 207 8.07 10.14 17.36
CA ARG A 207 8.34 11.33 18.15
C ARG A 207 9.52 11.07 19.06
N THR A 208 10.50 11.98 19.02
CA THR A 208 11.75 11.84 19.80
C THR A 208 11.94 13.00 20.77
N ASP A 209 11.13 14.04 20.66
CA ASP A 209 11.34 15.36 21.28
C ASP A 209 12.74 15.94 21.00
N ASN A 210 13.30 15.60 19.84
CA ASN A 210 14.68 15.89 19.42
C ASN A 210 15.75 15.45 20.43
N LYS A 211 15.40 14.53 21.34
CA LYS A 211 16.34 13.93 22.29
C LYS A 211 17.03 12.74 21.65
N LYS A 212 18.17 12.34 22.22
CA LYS A 212 18.89 11.13 21.81
C LYS A 212 17.92 9.94 21.85
N TRP A 213 17.90 9.17 20.76
CA TRP A 213 17.08 7.96 20.67
C TRP A 213 17.79 6.78 21.31
N GLY A 214 17.09 6.02 22.13
CA GLY A 214 17.64 4.90 22.89
C GLY A 214 16.84 4.62 24.17
N PRO A 215 17.30 3.71 25.04
CA PRO A 215 16.52 3.20 26.16
C PRO A 215 16.11 4.24 27.20
N ASP A 216 16.83 5.36 27.29
CA ASP A 216 16.50 6.47 28.20
C ASP A 216 15.44 7.42 27.63
N ASN A 217 15.12 7.30 26.34
CA ASN A 217 14.06 8.06 25.71
C ASN A 217 12.70 7.42 26.04
N GLY A 218 11.85 8.16 26.75
CA GLY A 218 10.55 7.67 27.23
C GLY A 218 9.62 7.12 26.13
N PHE A 219 9.74 7.59 24.89
CA PHE A 219 8.92 7.14 23.78
C PHE A 219 9.28 5.72 23.30
N THR A 220 10.49 5.22 23.57
CA THR A 220 10.90 3.87 23.12
C THR A 220 10.03 2.76 23.69
N ALA A 221 9.56 2.89 24.94
CA ALA A 221 8.70 1.90 25.61
C ALA A 221 7.24 1.95 25.13
N VAL A 222 6.80 3.12 24.67
CA VAL A 222 5.42 3.40 24.28
C VAL A 222 5.08 2.72 22.97
N TYR A 223 6.00 2.73 22.01
CA TYR A 223 5.76 2.14 20.70
C TYR A 223 5.87 0.62 20.69
N LEU A 224 6.38 -0.03 21.72
CA LEU A 224 6.51 -1.50 21.72
C LEU A 224 5.14 -2.17 21.65
N GLY A 225 5.04 -3.29 20.93
CA GLY A 225 3.82 -4.11 20.88
C GLY A 225 2.73 -3.60 19.94
N PHE A 226 3.07 -2.68 19.05
CA PHE A 226 2.11 -2.11 18.12
C PHE A 226 1.79 -3.04 16.95
N TYR A 227 0.68 -2.74 16.30
CA TYR A 227 0.16 -3.42 15.13
C TYR A 227 0.02 -2.44 13.96
N LEU A 228 0.26 -2.91 12.75
CA LEU A 228 -0.07 -2.23 11.50
C LEU A 228 -0.98 -3.11 10.66
N TYR A 229 -2.11 -2.54 10.25
CA TYR A 229 -3.09 -3.20 9.39
C TYR A 229 -3.22 -2.48 8.06
N ILE A 230 -3.52 -3.27 7.03
CA ILE A 230 -3.96 -2.80 5.71
C ILE A 230 -5.41 -3.24 5.54
N SER A 231 -6.34 -2.31 5.28
CA SER A 231 -7.78 -2.63 5.18
C SER A 231 -8.44 -1.96 3.98
N ASN A 232 -9.57 -2.50 3.53
CA ASN A 232 -10.48 -1.85 2.58
C ASN A 232 -11.63 -1.14 3.29
N THR A 233 -11.79 -1.34 4.59
CA THR A 233 -12.83 -0.73 5.40
C THR A 233 -12.19 0.03 6.57
N THR A 234 -13.04 0.75 7.30
CA THR A 234 -12.65 1.43 8.53
C THR A 234 -12.65 0.53 9.76
N ASN A 235 -13.15 -0.70 9.66
CA ASN A 235 -13.16 -1.67 10.76
C ASN A 235 -11.79 -2.35 10.87
N LEU A 236 -11.27 -2.46 12.09
CA LEU A 236 -9.96 -3.06 12.36
C LEU A 236 -9.97 -4.57 12.07
N GLU A 237 -11.07 -5.26 12.37
CA GLU A 237 -11.20 -6.72 12.23
C GLU A 237 -11.18 -7.20 10.78
N ASP A 238 -11.58 -6.34 9.84
CA ASP A 238 -11.52 -6.63 8.40
C ASP A 238 -10.08 -6.45 7.84
N GLY A 239 -9.18 -5.91 8.65
CA GLY A 239 -7.83 -5.54 8.25
C GLY A 239 -6.88 -6.74 8.18
N ILE A 240 -6.04 -6.76 7.15
CA ILE A 240 -4.93 -7.69 7.07
C ILE A 240 -3.82 -7.19 8.00
N LEU A 241 -3.45 -8.00 9.00
CA LEU A 241 -2.32 -7.71 9.87
C LEU A 241 -1.01 -7.74 9.06
N CYS A 242 -0.45 -6.57 8.78
CA CYS A 242 0.83 -6.48 8.12
C CYS A 242 1.99 -6.79 9.07
N HIS A 243 1.94 -6.20 10.26
CA HIS A 243 3.05 -6.27 11.20
C HIS A 243 2.52 -6.20 12.61
N HIS A 244 3.06 -7.04 13.46
CA HIS A 244 2.91 -6.98 14.90
C HIS A 244 4.31 -6.99 15.50
N ASP A 245 4.64 -5.97 16.28
CA ASP A 245 5.91 -5.91 16.99
C ASP A 245 5.90 -6.84 18.20
N THR A 246 6.70 -7.90 18.14
CA THR A 246 6.94 -8.81 19.26
C THR A 246 8.41 -8.92 19.64
N THR A 247 9.30 -8.21 18.91
CA THR A 247 10.75 -8.45 18.96
C THR A 247 11.54 -7.24 19.42
N PHE A 248 11.01 -6.03 19.27
CA PHE A 248 11.75 -4.85 19.68
C PHE A 248 11.83 -4.73 21.20
N THR A 249 12.92 -4.14 21.65
CA THR A 249 13.11 -3.68 23.02
C THR A 249 13.33 -2.17 23.00
N LYS A 250 13.36 -1.54 24.17
CA LYS A 250 13.73 -0.12 24.29
C LYS A 250 15.08 0.22 23.67
N GLN A 251 15.99 -0.74 23.56
CA GLN A 251 17.32 -0.56 22.95
C GLN A 251 17.29 -0.72 21.42
N THR A 252 16.43 -1.60 20.89
CA THR A 252 16.49 -2.02 19.48
C THR A 252 15.45 -1.36 18.59
N ILE A 253 14.34 -0.85 19.15
CA ILE A 253 13.33 -0.15 18.36
C ILE A 253 13.96 1.07 17.65
N PRO A 254 13.87 1.22 16.33
CA PRO A 254 14.48 2.35 15.62
C PRO A 254 13.55 3.58 15.63
N LYS A 255 14.13 4.79 15.66
CA LYS A 255 13.36 6.04 15.52
C LYS A 255 12.68 6.18 14.16
N LEU A 256 13.28 5.57 13.14
CA LEU A 256 12.77 5.49 11.77
C LEU A 256 12.56 4.02 11.49
N LEU A 257 11.32 3.60 11.59
CA LEU A 257 10.96 2.22 11.34
C LEU A 257 10.56 2.06 9.87
N LYS A 258 11.09 1.02 9.21
CA LYS A 258 10.70 0.63 7.86
C LYS A 258 10.07 -0.76 7.92
N VAL A 259 8.78 -0.85 7.67
CA VAL A 259 8.01 -2.10 7.69
C VAL A 259 7.64 -2.49 6.27
N LYS A 260 7.98 -3.71 5.85
CA LYS A 260 7.53 -4.25 4.57
C LYS A 260 6.08 -4.72 4.72
N CYS A 261 5.17 -4.16 3.93
CA CYS A 261 3.73 -4.44 3.94
C CYS A 261 3.21 -4.62 2.51
N PRO A 262 3.46 -5.77 1.85
CA PRO A 262 3.16 -5.98 0.43
C PRO A 262 1.68 -6.30 0.17
N TYR A 263 0.76 -5.60 0.83
CA TYR A 263 -0.69 -5.85 0.77
C TYR A 263 -1.40 -4.75 0.00
N SER A 264 -2.59 -5.06 -0.54
CA SER A 264 -3.45 -4.02 -1.14
C SER A 264 -4.53 -3.61 -0.17
N GLY A 265 -4.74 -2.30 -0.04
CA GLY A 265 -5.80 -1.75 0.79
C GLY A 265 -6.00 -0.26 0.53
N GLN A 266 -7.14 0.25 0.97
CA GLN A 266 -7.40 1.69 0.99
C GLN A 266 -6.89 2.35 2.27
N PHE A 267 -6.92 1.64 3.40
CA PHE A 267 -6.54 2.17 4.70
C PHE A 267 -5.25 1.56 5.20
N VAL A 268 -4.40 2.38 5.80
CA VAL A 268 -3.28 1.94 6.65
C VAL A 268 -3.64 2.35 8.07
N ILE A 269 -3.66 1.38 8.99
CA ILE A 269 -4.11 1.58 10.37
C ILE A 269 -2.98 1.19 11.32
N TYR A 270 -2.54 2.14 12.14
CA TYR A 270 -1.73 1.90 13.33
C TYR A 270 -2.64 1.64 14.52
N TYR A 271 -2.33 0.60 15.27
CA TYR A 271 -3.06 0.24 16.49
C TYR A 271 -2.07 -0.17 17.58
N ASN A 272 -2.31 0.28 18.81
CA ASN A 272 -1.54 -0.09 19.98
C ASN A 272 -2.46 -0.14 21.19
N GLU A 273 -2.25 -1.08 22.08
CA GLU A 273 -3.17 -1.37 23.18
C GLU A 273 -2.47 -1.73 24.49
N ARG A 274 -3.12 -1.37 25.60
CA ARG A 274 -2.75 -1.66 26.99
C ARG A 274 -4.03 -1.97 27.77
N LEU A 275 -4.60 -3.14 27.48
CA LEU A 275 -5.89 -3.57 28.01
C LEU A 275 -5.82 -3.93 29.50
N PRO A 276 -6.85 -3.63 30.30
CA PRO A 276 -6.92 -4.02 31.71
C PRO A 276 -6.87 -5.53 31.89
N GLY A 277 -6.09 -6.01 32.86
CA GLY A 277 -5.95 -7.44 33.17
C GLY A 277 -5.03 -8.21 32.23
N VAL A 278 -4.54 -7.60 31.14
CA VAL A 278 -3.59 -8.23 30.22
C VAL A 278 -2.15 -7.96 30.69
N LYS A 279 -1.33 -9.01 30.74
CA LYS A 279 0.08 -8.91 31.12
C LYS A 279 0.95 -8.74 29.87
N TYR A 280 1.40 -7.51 29.63
CA TYR A 280 2.31 -7.18 28.52
C TYR A 280 3.78 -7.53 28.85
N PRO A 281 4.63 -7.76 27.83
CA PRO A 281 6.05 -8.06 28.02
C PRO A 281 6.81 -6.98 28.81
N PRO A 282 7.88 -7.36 29.54
CA PRO A 282 8.71 -6.39 30.27
C PRO A 282 9.28 -5.30 29.37
N GLY A 283 9.25 -4.05 29.85
CA GLY A 283 9.77 -2.88 29.15
C GLY A 283 8.74 -2.13 28.30
N TYR A 284 7.56 -2.70 28.09
CA TYR A 284 6.44 -2.00 27.48
C TYR A 284 5.95 -0.90 28.43
N SER A 285 5.56 0.24 27.86
CA SER A 285 4.85 1.28 28.60
C SER A 285 3.52 0.76 29.13
N THR A 286 3.01 1.29 30.23
CA THR A 286 1.63 1.04 30.68
C THR A 286 0.59 1.85 29.89
N LYS A 287 1.04 2.76 29.02
CA LYS A 287 0.19 3.62 28.19
C LYS A 287 0.31 3.23 26.72
N ALA A 288 -0.84 3.09 26.03
CA ALA A 288 -0.89 3.00 24.57
C ALA A 288 -0.87 4.40 23.97
N GLN A 289 -0.02 4.66 22.98
CA GLN A 289 0.02 5.95 22.28
C GLN A 289 0.35 5.78 20.80
N ALA A 290 -0.09 6.75 19.99
CA ALA A 290 0.17 6.85 18.56
C ALA A 290 0.94 8.15 18.22
N ASP A 291 1.87 8.52 19.08
CA ASP A 291 2.61 9.78 19.01
C ASP A 291 3.68 9.72 17.92
N PHE A 292 3.38 10.07 16.67
CA PHE A 292 4.37 10.03 15.59
C PHE A 292 4.68 11.44 15.06
N CYS A 293 5.65 11.54 14.16
CA CYS A 293 5.91 12.78 13.43
C CYS A 293 5.68 12.65 11.92
N GLU A 294 5.78 11.44 11.35
CA GLU A 294 5.53 11.23 9.92
C GLU A 294 5.28 9.75 9.67
N VAL A 295 4.34 9.43 8.79
CA VAL A 295 4.00 8.11 8.30
C VAL A 295 3.97 8.16 6.78
N GLN A 296 4.81 7.36 6.15
CA GLN A 296 4.94 7.32 4.70
C GLN A 296 4.56 5.94 4.18
N VAL A 297 3.66 5.90 3.21
CA VAL A 297 3.18 4.65 2.61
C VAL A 297 3.70 4.59 1.19
N PHE A 298 4.68 3.73 0.94
CA PHE A 298 5.25 3.54 -0.39
C PHE A 298 4.61 2.35 -1.07
N GLY A 299 4.26 2.54 -2.33
CA GLY A 299 3.55 1.52 -3.08
C GLY A 299 3.17 1.98 -4.48
N CYS A 300 2.16 1.33 -5.03
CA CYS A 300 1.60 1.64 -6.33
C CYS A 300 0.16 2.13 -6.20
N PRO A 301 -0.15 3.32 -6.76
CA PRO A 301 -1.51 3.83 -6.73
C PRO A 301 -2.40 2.98 -7.65
N SER A 302 -3.69 2.86 -7.30
CA SER A 302 -4.67 2.27 -8.21
C SER A 302 -5.04 3.23 -9.35
N PRO A 303 -5.32 2.69 -10.57
CA PRO A 303 -5.34 1.26 -10.90
C PRO A 303 -3.94 0.73 -11.23
N VAL A 304 -3.52 -0.31 -10.51
CA VAL A 304 -2.19 -0.94 -10.66
C VAL A 304 -1.94 -1.43 -12.09
N ALA A 305 -3.02 -1.81 -12.80
CA ALA A 305 -2.98 -2.30 -14.19
C ALA A 305 -2.42 -1.30 -15.20
N TYR A 306 -2.47 0.01 -14.91
CA TYR A 306 -1.92 1.07 -15.78
C TYR A 306 -0.47 1.42 -15.46
N VAL A 307 0.14 0.73 -14.49
CA VAL A 307 1.54 0.93 -14.08
C VAL A 307 2.32 -0.37 -14.33
N PRO A 308 2.90 -0.58 -15.53
CA PRO A 308 3.60 -1.83 -15.88
C PRO A 308 4.67 -2.25 -14.88
N GLN A 309 5.37 -1.28 -14.28
CA GLN A 309 6.43 -1.50 -13.28
C GLN A 309 5.89 -2.03 -11.94
N CYS A 310 4.58 -1.93 -11.72
CA CYS A 310 3.85 -2.41 -10.56
C CYS A 310 3.01 -3.64 -10.87
N THR A 311 3.00 -4.10 -12.12
CA THR A 311 2.27 -5.31 -12.49
C THR A 311 3.01 -6.51 -11.96
N LYS A 312 2.39 -7.25 -11.03
CA LYS A 312 2.88 -8.55 -10.60
C LYS A 312 2.04 -9.66 -11.23
N PRO A 313 2.67 -10.73 -11.75
CA PRO A 313 1.93 -11.92 -12.14
C PRO A 313 1.29 -12.55 -10.91
N CYS A 314 0.18 -13.26 -11.13
CA CYS A 314 -0.47 -14.01 -10.07
C CYS A 314 0.44 -15.17 -9.61
N PRO A 315 0.49 -15.46 -8.30
CA PRO A 315 1.25 -16.60 -7.81
C PRO A 315 0.76 -17.92 -8.43
N SER A 316 1.66 -18.88 -8.63
CA SER A 316 1.37 -20.16 -9.31
C SER A 316 0.31 -21.00 -8.60
N ASN A 317 0.26 -20.91 -7.27
CA ASN A 317 -0.68 -21.64 -6.42
C ASN A 317 -1.93 -20.83 -6.08
N CYS A 318 -2.17 -19.74 -6.79
CA CYS A 318 -3.37 -18.94 -6.64
C CYS A 318 -4.50 -19.46 -7.53
N ASP A 319 -5.66 -19.74 -6.94
CA ASP A 319 -6.89 -20.15 -7.64
C ASP A 319 -7.63 -18.94 -8.20
N LYS A 320 -7.72 -17.86 -7.39
CA LYS A 320 -8.35 -16.60 -7.80
C LYS A 320 -7.48 -15.41 -7.43
N CYS A 321 -7.10 -14.63 -8.42
CA CYS A 321 -6.18 -13.50 -8.27
C CYS A 321 -6.80 -12.18 -8.74
N HIS A 322 -6.40 -11.08 -8.12
CA HIS A 322 -6.74 -9.75 -8.60
C HIS A 322 -5.90 -9.42 -9.85
N PHE A 323 -6.57 -9.04 -10.94
CA PHE A 323 -5.95 -8.83 -12.24
C PHE A 323 -4.75 -7.86 -12.15
N ARG A 324 -3.56 -8.34 -12.54
CA ARG A 324 -2.30 -7.58 -12.64
C ARG A 324 -1.72 -7.03 -11.33
N THR A 325 -2.30 -7.31 -10.17
CA THR A 325 -1.75 -6.85 -8.87
C THR A 325 -0.82 -7.87 -8.22
N GLY A 326 -0.89 -9.14 -8.66
CA GLY A 326 -0.22 -10.28 -8.03
C GLY A 326 -0.85 -10.72 -6.70
N LEU A 327 -1.98 -10.12 -6.29
CA LEU A 327 -2.64 -10.46 -5.04
C LEU A 327 -3.55 -11.68 -5.22
N CYS A 328 -3.29 -12.72 -4.45
CA CYS A 328 -4.18 -13.86 -4.40
C CYS A 328 -5.36 -13.63 -3.45
N SER A 329 -6.58 -13.80 -3.95
CA SER A 329 -7.81 -13.75 -3.17
C SER A 329 -8.28 -15.14 -2.68
N LYS A 330 -7.74 -16.21 -3.27
CA LYS A 330 -8.02 -17.60 -2.88
C LYS A 330 -6.89 -18.50 -3.34
N CYS A 331 -6.19 -19.14 -2.40
CA CYS A 331 -5.18 -20.15 -2.71
C CYS A 331 -5.82 -21.45 -3.22
N LYS A 332 -5.07 -22.19 -4.03
CA LYS A 332 -5.40 -23.58 -4.37
C LYS A 332 -5.38 -24.43 -3.09
N PRO A 333 -6.16 -25.52 -3.01
CA PRO A 333 -6.13 -26.45 -1.87
C PRO A 333 -4.70 -26.90 -1.53
N GLY A 334 -4.39 -27.02 -0.24
CA GLY A 334 -3.05 -27.38 0.25
C GLY A 334 -2.03 -26.23 0.31
N PHE A 335 -2.41 -25.01 -0.06
CA PHE A 335 -1.55 -23.82 0.01
C PHE A 335 -2.22 -22.68 0.79
N ASP A 336 -1.40 -21.90 1.47
CA ASP A 336 -1.78 -20.72 2.24
C ASP A 336 -0.71 -19.63 2.12
N GLY A 337 -0.94 -18.50 2.76
CA GLY A 337 -0.12 -17.32 2.65
C GLY A 337 -0.57 -16.38 1.54
N VAL A 338 -0.05 -15.16 1.59
CA VAL A 338 -0.45 -14.04 0.71
C VAL A 338 -0.15 -14.34 -0.77
N ASP A 339 0.95 -15.04 -1.00
CA ASP A 339 1.41 -15.48 -2.32
C ASP A 339 1.13 -16.99 -2.55
N CYS A 340 0.36 -17.65 -1.67
CA CYS A 340 0.09 -19.10 -1.71
C CYS A 340 1.36 -19.97 -1.79
N ASP A 341 2.43 -19.50 -1.15
CA ASP A 341 3.75 -20.13 -1.11
C ASP A 341 3.96 -21.00 0.14
N ILE A 342 3.08 -20.86 1.14
CA ILE A 342 3.09 -21.71 2.32
C ILE A 342 2.37 -23.00 1.96
N VAL A 343 3.10 -24.11 2.00
CA VAL A 343 2.49 -25.44 1.91
C VAL A 343 1.78 -25.73 3.23
N CYS A 344 0.49 -26.06 3.20
CA CYS A 344 -0.21 -26.52 4.39
C CYS A 344 0.23 -27.95 4.72
N HIS A 345 0.74 -28.17 5.92
CA HIS A 345 1.00 -29.50 6.45
C HIS A 345 -0.10 -29.85 7.45
N ALA A 346 -0.84 -30.94 7.21
CA ALA A 346 -1.71 -31.50 8.22
C ALA A 346 -0.92 -32.47 9.10
N LEU A 347 -1.06 -32.36 10.41
CA LEU A 347 -0.63 -33.43 11.32
C LEU A 347 -1.73 -34.47 11.33
N ALA A 348 -1.49 -35.60 10.66
CA ALA A 348 -2.35 -36.77 10.77
C ALA A 348 -1.87 -37.61 11.96
N ARG A 349 -2.73 -37.81 12.96
CA ARG A 349 -2.50 -38.83 13.98
C ARG A 349 -3.21 -40.09 13.53
N THR A 350 -2.47 -41.18 13.39
CA THR A 350 -3.01 -42.47 12.97
C THR A 350 -3.23 -43.35 14.18
N THR A 351 -4.42 -43.94 14.31
CA THR A 351 -4.67 -45.04 15.25
C THR A 351 -5.14 -46.27 14.48
N ILE A 352 -4.66 -47.45 14.90
CA ILE A 352 -5.01 -48.74 14.31
C ILE A 352 -5.69 -49.57 15.40
N LEU A 353 -6.84 -50.13 15.10
CA LEU A 353 -7.58 -51.02 15.99
C LEU A 353 -7.83 -52.37 15.31
N PRO A 354 -7.59 -53.50 16.02
CA PRO A 354 -7.02 -53.60 17.37
C PRO A 354 -5.51 -53.27 17.41
N SER A 355 -5.02 -52.70 18.51
CA SER A 355 -3.64 -52.19 18.62
C SER A 355 -2.56 -53.28 18.62
N SER A 356 -2.93 -54.55 18.86
CA SER A 356 -2.06 -55.73 18.83
C SER A 356 -1.63 -56.17 17.42
N THR A 357 -2.20 -55.56 16.39
CA THR A 357 -2.04 -55.97 14.98
C THR A 357 -0.85 -55.31 14.28
N PHE A 358 -0.19 -54.35 14.94
CA PHE A 358 0.75 -53.43 14.32
C PHE A 358 2.18 -53.62 14.83
N ASN A 359 3.05 -54.17 13.97
CA ASN A 359 4.44 -54.50 14.30
C ASN A 359 5.46 -53.46 13.76
N ALA A 360 5.04 -52.19 13.66
CA ALA A 360 5.87 -51.07 13.17
C ALA A 360 5.65 -49.81 14.03
N SER A 361 6.37 -48.72 13.76
CA SER A 361 6.12 -47.44 14.45
C SER A 361 4.96 -46.69 13.79
N ILE A 362 4.22 -45.87 14.55
CA ILE A 362 3.13 -45.02 14.01
C ILE A 362 3.65 -44.10 12.89
N TYR A 363 4.95 -43.78 12.89
CA TYR A 363 5.60 -42.98 11.85
C TYR A 363 5.74 -43.75 10.52
N ASP A 364 5.99 -45.07 10.59
CA ASP A 364 6.02 -45.95 9.43
C ASP A 364 4.62 -46.09 8.82
N ALA A 365 3.54 -46.05 9.62
CA ALA A 365 2.17 -46.06 9.12
C ALA A 365 1.84 -44.89 8.18
N MET A 366 2.48 -43.74 8.38
CA MET A 366 2.24 -42.52 7.61
C MET A 366 3.16 -42.34 6.40
N THR A 367 4.31 -43.04 6.37
CA THR A 367 5.40 -42.76 5.41
C THR A 367 5.98 -44.00 4.73
N SER A 368 5.54 -45.21 5.09
CA SER A 368 6.05 -46.46 4.51
C SER A 368 5.72 -46.57 3.03
N ARG A 369 6.76 -46.54 2.19
CA ARG A 369 6.69 -46.92 0.77
C ARG A 369 6.57 -48.42 0.55
N ASN A 370 6.83 -49.22 1.59
CA ASN A 370 6.84 -50.68 1.52
C ASN A 370 5.49 -51.31 1.93
N GLY A 371 4.48 -50.48 2.25
CA GLY A 371 3.19 -50.93 2.77
C GLY A 371 3.24 -51.26 4.27
N LEU A 372 2.08 -51.61 4.84
CA LEU A 372 1.93 -52.05 6.23
C LEU A 372 1.45 -53.50 6.24
N SER A 373 1.98 -54.30 7.16
CA SER A 373 1.56 -55.69 7.38
C SER A 373 0.88 -55.82 8.74
N PHE A 374 -0.32 -56.38 8.76
CA PHE A 374 -1.10 -56.59 9.97
C PHE A 374 -1.08 -58.08 10.35
N SER A 375 -0.81 -58.40 11.61
CA SER A 375 -0.64 -59.79 12.07
C SER A 375 -1.94 -60.46 12.52
N GLU A 376 -2.94 -59.67 12.94
CA GLU A 376 -4.22 -60.14 13.45
C GLU A 376 -5.35 -59.16 13.03
N ALA A 377 -6.61 -59.53 13.17
CA ALA A 377 -7.79 -58.68 12.97
C ALA A 377 -8.67 -58.71 14.23
N ASP A 378 -9.70 -57.85 14.33
CA ASP A 378 -10.65 -57.94 15.44
C ASP A 378 -11.50 -59.24 15.40
N GLU A 379 -12.40 -59.42 16.37
CA GLU A 379 -13.27 -60.61 16.46
C GLU A 379 -14.13 -60.85 15.20
N ASP A 380 -14.38 -59.80 14.40
CA ASP A 380 -15.14 -59.84 13.14
C ASP A 380 -14.23 -59.87 11.88
N GLY A 381 -12.91 -59.94 12.07
CA GLY A 381 -11.94 -59.96 10.98
C GLY A 381 -11.68 -58.59 10.34
N LEU A 382 -11.99 -57.49 11.04
CA LEU A 382 -11.83 -56.11 10.57
C LEU A 382 -10.57 -55.45 11.13
N VAL A 383 -9.97 -54.59 10.31
CA VAL A 383 -8.92 -53.64 10.71
C VAL A 383 -9.40 -52.22 10.46
N TYR A 384 -9.37 -51.40 11.51
CA TYR A 384 -9.74 -49.99 11.44
C TYR A 384 -8.51 -49.10 11.41
N ILE A 385 -8.45 -48.21 10.42
CA ILE A 385 -7.43 -47.16 10.33
C ILE A 385 -8.14 -45.82 10.49
N ASN A 386 -7.88 -45.15 11.62
CA ASN A 386 -8.46 -43.85 11.92
C ASN A 386 -7.40 -42.76 11.76
N LEU A 387 -7.70 -41.79 10.91
CA LEU A 387 -6.84 -40.65 10.64
C LEU A 387 -7.47 -39.40 11.24
N PHE A 388 -6.80 -38.83 12.23
CA PHE A 388 -7.22 -37.59 12.85
C PHE A 388 -6.38 -36.44 12.29
N LEU A 389 -7.04 -35.52 11.59
CA LEU A 389 -6.38 -34.31 11.12
C LEU A 389 -6.44 -33.25 12.21
N SER A 390 -5.28 -32.69 12.54
CA SER A 390 -5.19 -31.57 13.48
C SER A 390 -4.23 -30.50 12.97
N GLY A 391 -4.57 -29.23 13.21
CA GLY A 391 -3.79 -28.07 12.75
C GLY A 391 -4.66 -26.93 12.22
N MET A 392 -4.04 -25.78 11.89
CA MET A 392 -4.72 -24.56 11.46
C MET A 392 -5.35 -24.64 10.04
N SER A 393 -5.03 -25.66 9.25
CA SER A 393 -5.58 -25.84 7.89
C SER A 393 -5.96 -27.30 7.65
N SER A 394 -7.26 -27.58 7.64
CA SER A 394 -7.86 -28.88 7.29
C SER A 394 -8.13 -29.04 5.79
N ASN A 395 -7.64 -28.10 4.97
CA ASN A 395 -7.88 -28.05 3.52
C ASN A 395 -6.86 -28.93 2.76
N LEU A 396 -7.03 -30.24 2.86
CA LEU A 396 -6.21 -31.22 2.14
C LEU A 396 -6.62 -31.32 0.67
N ALA A 397 -5.64 -31.29 -0.23
CA ALA A 397 -5.86 -31.39 -1.67
C ALA A 397 -6.06 -32.83 -2.16
N ASN A 398 -5.37 -33.80 -1.55
CA ASN A 398 -5.49 -35.22 -1.88
C ASN A 398 -5.03 -36.09 -0.69
N ILE A 399 -5.70 -37.22 -0.49
CA ILE A 399 -5.28 -38.30 0.40
C ILE A 399 -5.46 -39.62 -0.36
N SER A 400 -4.36 -40.32 -0.63
CA SER A 400 -4.36 -41.59 -1.38
C SER A 400 -3.95 -42.77 -0.50
N PHE A 401 -4.65 -43.89 -0.63
CA PHE A 401 -4.32 -45.16 0.01
C PHE A 401 -4.31 -46.30 -1.02
N GLU A 402 -3.40 -47.25 -0.84
CA GLU A 402 -3.39 -48.49 -1.61
C GLU A 402 -3.43 -49.67 -0.62
N ILE A 403 -4.44 -50.53 -0.75
CA ILE A 403 -4.63 -51.69 0.12
C ILE A 403 -4.39 -52.95 -0.73
N ASN A 404 -3.25 -53.60 -0.50
CA ASN A 404 -2.87 -54.82 -1.20
C ASN A 404 -2.93 -56.03 -0.25
N LYS A 405 -3.67 -57.07 -0.67
CA LYS A 405 -3.77 -58.39 -0.01
C LYS A 405 -4.28 -58.38 1.44
N THR A 406 -5.50 -57.90 1.66
CA THR A 406 -6.17 -58.04 2.98
C THR A 406 -7.66 -58.37 2.84
N HIS A 407 -8.24 -58.89 3.91
CA HIS A 407 -9.67 -59.08 4.09
C HIS A 407 -10.18 -57.99 5.03
N ASN A 408 -11.20 -57.24 4.61
CA ASN A 408 -11.99 -56.30 5.42
C ASN A 408 -11.22 -55.17 6.13
N VAL A 409 -10.89 -54.10 5.39
CA VAL A 409 -10.29 -52.87 5.95
C VAL A 409 -11.25 -51.70 5.80
N THR A 410 -11.41 -50.92 6.87
CA THR A 410 -12.17 -49.66 6.84
C THR A 410 -11.27 -48.50 7.24
N VAL A 411 -11.28 -47.43 6.43
CA VAL A 411 -10.51 -46.20 6.69
C VAL A 411 -11.47 -45.05 6.97
N PHE A 412 -11.28 -44.41 8.12
CA PHE A 412 -12.04 -43.24 8.53
C PHE A 412 -11.13 -42.01 8.63
N LEU A 413 -11.66 -40.87 8.18
CA LEU A 413 -11.06 -39.56 8.38
C LEU A 413 -11.91 -38.75 9.35
N PHE A 414 -11.26 -38.24 10.38
CA PHE A 414 -11.87 -37.39 11.40
C PHE A 414 -11.26 -35.99 11.30
N ASN A 415 -12.13 -34.98 11.16
CA ASN A 415 -11.75 -33.57 11.28
C ASN A 415 -11.81 -33.12 12.76
N THR A 416 -11.27 -31.94 13.07
CA THR A 416 -11.23 -31.34 14.42
C THR A 416 -12.59 -31.11 15.10
N GLU A 417 -13.70 -31.29 14.37
CA GLU A 417 -15.08 -31.18 14.88
C GLU A 417 -15.75 -32.56 15.07
N ASP A 418 -14.98 -33.65 15.07
CA ASP A 418 -15.47 -35.04 15.20
C ASP A 418 -16.48 -35.48 14.12
N HIS A 419 -16.55 -34.76 13.00
CA HIS A 419 -17.28 -35.23 11.82
C HIS A 419 -16.54 -36.43 11.20
N GLU A 420 -17.19 -37.59 11.23
CA GLU A 420 -16.71 -38.84 10.66
C GLU A 420 -16.97 -38.87 9.15
N ILE A 421 -15.91 -38.92 8.36
CA ILE A 421 -15.98 -39.21 6.93
C ILE A 421 -15.39 -40.60 6.72
N LYS A 422 -16.25 -41.57 6.41
CA LYS A 422 -15.81 -42.88 5.94
C LYS A 422 -15.19 -42.71 4.55
N LEU A 423 -13.87 -42.86 4.46
CA LEU A 423 -13.15 -42.69 3.20
C LEU A 423 -13.32 -43.93 2.32
N ILE A 424 -13.11 -45.12 2.88
CA ILE A 424 -13.14 -46.40 2.15
C ILE A 424 -13.66 -47.52 3.07
N GLN A 425 -14.56 -48.36 2.54
CA GLN A 425 -14.89 -49.67 3.10
C GLN A 425 -14.54 -50.75 2.06
N TYR A 426 -13.57 -51.59 2.38
CA TYR A 426 -13.15 -52.67 1.49
C TYR A 426 -13.74 -54.00 1.93
N ALA A 427 -14.58 -54.61 1.10
CA ALA A 427 -15.01 -56.00 1.23
C ALA A 427 -14.82 -56.67 -0.14
N GLN A 428 -13.73 -57.43 -0.28
CA GLN A 428 -13.29 -58.18 -1.48
C GLN A 428 -13.42 -57.48 -2.87
N GLY A 429 -12.29 -57.04 -3.43
CA GLY A 429 -12.13 -56.68 -4.85
C GLY A 429 -11.35 -55.39 -5.07
N THR A 430 -10.37 -55.38 -5.99
CA THR A 430 -9.50 -54.24 -6.30
C THR A 430 -10.28 -52.97 -6.67
N LEU A 431 -10.07 -51.89 -5.93
CA LEU A 431 -10.60 -50.56 -6.25
C LEU A 431 -9.47 -49.53 -6.19
N ASN A 432 -9.16 -48.92 -7.33
CA ASN A 432 -8.33 -47.71 -7.40
C ASN A 432 -9.28 -46.51 -7.36
N GLN A 433 -9.31 -45.76 -6.26
CA GLN A 433 -9.96 -44.44 -6.20
C GLN A 433 -8.91 -43.38 -5.89
N GLN A 434 -8.89 -42.35 -6.75
CA GLN A 434 -8.02 -41.16 -6.68
C GLN A 434 -8.72 -40.00 -5.99
#